data_AF-A0A7C7TFU5-F1
#
_entry.id   AF-A0A7C7TFU5-F1
#
_cell.length_a   1.000
_cell.length_b   1.000
_cell.length_c   1.000
_cell.angle_alpha   90.00
_cell.angle_beta   90.00
_cell.angle_gamma   90.00
#
_symmetry.space_group_name_H-M   'P 1'
#
loop_
_entity.id
_entity.type
_entity.pdbx_description
1 polymer ?
#
loop_
_entity_poly.entity_id
_entity_poly.type
_entity_poly.pdbx_seq_one_letter_code
_entity_poly.pdbx_strand_id
1 'polypeptide(L)'
;MPIKIAERQLRRNSEQIASVRAELVLLDEQWAFLSDEADTARLYALVSETPISERNHQRAARHVEVIDQQRSQVADRLGQLEGRQDALLDQISERSR
;
A
#
# COMPACT_ATOMS: atom_id res chain seq x y z
N MET A 1 18.71 12.44 29.46
CA MET A 1 17.43 12.90 28.84
C MET A 1 17.12 12.44 27.40
N PRO A 2 18.01 11.79 26.58
CA PRO A 2 17.66 11.47 25.18
C PRO A 2 16.80 10.18 24.99
N ILE A 3 16.94 9.18 25.87
CA ILE A 3 16.30 7.85 25.70
C ILE A 3 14.77 7.93 25.73
N LYS A 4 14.19 8.68 26.67
CA LYS A 4 12.72 8.84 26.79
C LYS A 4 12.07 9.47 25.54
N ILE A 5 12.80 10.31 24.82
CA ILE A 5 12.30 10.92 23.57
C ILE A 5 12.32 9.89 22.45
N ALA A 6 13.41 9.11 22.33
CA ALA A 6 13.54 8.05 21.35
C ALA A 6 12.49 6.94 21.55
N GLU A 7 12.23 6.51 22.79
CA GLU A 7 11.15 5.56 23.13
C GLU A 7 9.77 6.08 22.72
N ARG A 8 9.49 7.36 22.99
CA ARG A 8 8.23 7.99 22.59
C ARG A 8 8.09 8.04 21.06
N GLN A 9 9.18 8.32 20.36
CA GLN A 9 9.20 8.35 18.91
C GLN A 9 8.99 6.95 18.32
N LEU A 10 9.64 5.92 18.89
CA LEU A 10 9.44 4.52 18.50
C LEU A 10 7.99 4.10 18.68
N ARG A 11 7.36 4.42 19.82
CA ARG A 11 5.94 4.11 20.06
C ARG A 11 5.04 4.74 18.99
N ARG A 12 5.23 6.02 18.70
CA ARG A 12 4.47 6.72 17.64
C ARG A 12 4.70 6.09 16.27
N ASN A 13 5.94 5.71 15.97
CA ASN A 13 6.28 5.08 14.70
C ASN A 13 5.61 3.70 14.57
N SER A 14 5.60 2.89 15.63
CA SER A 14 4.89 1.61 15.68
C SER A 14 3.38 1.76 15.48
N GLU A 15 2.76 2.77 16.09
CA GLU A 15 1.34 3.07 15.91
C GLU A 15 1.03 3.46 14.45
N GLN A 16 1.91 4.26 13.83
CA GLN A 16 1.79 4.61 12.40
C GLN A 16 1.98 3.41 11.48
N ILE A 17 2.99 2.57 11.75
CA ILE A 17 3.24 1.32 11.01
C ILE A 17 2.01 0.42 11.06
N ALA A 18 1.42 0.22 12.25
CA ALA A 18 0.22 -0.60 12.39
C ALA A 18 -0.96 -0.04 11.57
N SER A 19 -1.17 1.27 11.59
CA SER A 19 -2.21 1.92 10.79
C SER A 19 -1.98 1.76 9.28
N VAL A 20 -0.76 2.00 8.81
CA VAL A 20 -0.41 1.91 7.37
C VAL A 20 -0.48 0.45 6.88
N ARG A 21 -0.11 -0.52 7.71
CA ARG A 21 -0.28 -1.95 7.38
C ARG A 21 -1.75 -2.32 7.23
N ALA A 22 -2.62 -1.85 8.12
CA ALA A 22 -4.06 -2.09 8.01
C ALA A 22 -4.66 -1.45 6.74
N GLU A 23 -4.21 -0.24 6.39
CA GLU A 23 -4.57 0.42 5.14
C GLU A 23 -4.10 -0.39 3.91
N LEU A 24 -2.85 -0.87 3.93
CA LEU A 24 -2.29 -1.66 2.83
C LEU A 24 -3.08 -2.96 2.60
N VAL A 25 -3.47 -3.66 3.66
CA VAL A 25 -4.31 -4.87 3.56
C VAL A 25 -5.65 -4.56 2.88
N LEU A 26 -6.30 -3.45 3.23
CA LEU A 26 -7.55 -3.05 2.56
C LEU A 26 -7.33 -2.74 1.08
N LEU A 27 -6.22 -2.08 0.75
CA LEU A 27 -5.88 -1.76 -0.64
C LEU A 27 -5.52 -3.01 -1.45
N ASP A 28 -4.85 -3.99 -0.83
CA ASP A 28 -4.57 -5.30 -1.42
C ASP A 28 -5.88 -6.02 -1.80
N GLU A 29 -6.87 -6.02 -0.89
CA GLU A 29 -8.19 -6.61 -1.14
C GLU A 29 -8.94 -5.89 -2.27
N GLN A 30 -8.93 -4.55 -2.28
CA GLN A 30 -9.56 -3.76 -3.33
C GLN A 30 -8.89 -3.96 -4.70
N TRP A 31 -7.56 -4.00 -4.73
CA TRP A 31 -6.80 -4.25 -5.95
C TRP A 31 -7.11 -5.63 -6.52
N ALA A 32 -7.16 -6.67 -5.67
CA ALA A 32 -7.48 -8.03 -6.09
C ALA A 32 -8.89 -8.11 -6.71
N PHE A 33 -9.88 -7.50 -6.04
CA PHE A 33 -11.26 -7.44 -6.56
C PHE A 33 -11.36 -6.71 -7.90
N LEU A 34 -10.77 -5.51 -8.01
CA LEU A 34 -10.83 -4.73 -9.23
C LEU A 34 -10.07 -5.38 -10.39
N SER A 35 -8.99 -6.11 -10.09
CA SER A 35 -8.22 -6.85 -11.09
C SER A 35 -9.04 -7.98 -11.70
N ASP A 36 -9.77 -8.75 -10.86
CA ASP A 36 -10.68 -9.80 -11.32
C ASP A 36 -11.83 -9.23 -12.19
N GLU A 37 -12.38 -8.08 -11.79
CA GLU A 37 -13.40 -7.38 -12.58
C GLU A 37 -12.85 -6.90 -13.93
N ALA A 38 -11.64 -6.35 -13.96
CA ALA A 38 -10.98 -5.90 -15.18
C ALA A 38 -10.65 -7.05 -16.14
N ASP A 39 -10.24 -8.20 -15.61
CA ASP A 39 -10.01 -9.42 -16.38
C ASP A 39 -11.31 -9.96 -16.97
N THR A 40 -12.39 -9.97 -16.20
CA THR A 40 -13.72 -10.33 -16.69
C THR A 40 -14.17 -9.39 -17.81
N ALA A 41 -14.02 -8.08 -17.63
CA ALA A 41 -14.35 -7.09 -18.66
C ALA A 41 -13.50 -7.26 -19.93
N ARG A 42 -12.21 -7.63 -19.77
CA ARG A 42 -11.30 -7.96 -20.89
C ARG A 42 -11.83 -9.13 -21.71
N LEU A 43 -12.25 -10.21 -21.05
CA LEU A 43 -12.84 -11.36 -21.73
C LEU A 43 -14.11 -10.98 -22.50
N TYR A 44 -15.00 -10.19 -21.91
CA TYR A 44 -16.20 -9.72 -22.61
C TYR A 44 -15.91 -8.82 -23.80
N ALA A 45 -14.92 -7.93 -23.70
CA ALA A 45 -14.49 -7.09 -24.82
C ALA A 45 -14.01 -7.94 -26.00
N LEU A 46 -13.19 -8.96 -25.73
CA LEU A 46 -12.67 -9.88 -26.75
C LEU A 46 -13.77 -10.74 -27.40
N VAL A 47 -14.73 -11.21 -26.63
CA VAL A 47 -15.79 -12.10 -27.13
C VAL A 47 -16.87 -11.34 -27.89
N SER A 48 -17.24 -10.15 -27.41
CA SER A 48 -18.36 -9.40 -27.99
C SER A 48 -17.92 -8.47 -29.13
N GLU A 49 -16.65 -8.07 -29.17
CA GLU A 49 -16.06 -7.14 -30.16
C GLU A 49 -16.87 -5.84 -30.32
N THR A 50 -17.63 -5.45 -29.28
CA THR A 50 -18.47 -4.25 -29.33
C THR A 50 -17.73 -3.04 -28.78
N PRO A 51 -17.97 -1.83 -29.34
CA PRO A 51 -17.40 -0.58 -28.80
C PRO A 51 -17.82 -0.28 -27.35
N ILE A 52 -18.91 -0.85 -26.85
CA ILE A 52 -19.34 -0.66 -25.46
C ILE A 52 -18.53 -1.54 -24.51
N SER A 53 -18.29 -2.81 -24.86
CA SER A 53 -17.48 -3.72 -24.04
C SER A 53 -16.02 -3.27 -23.97
N GLU A 54 -15.47 -2.77 -25.08
CA GLU A 54 -14.11 -2.22 -25.11
C GLU A 54 -13.95 -1.03 -24.14
N ARG A 55 -14.92 -0.09 -24.15
CA ARG A 55 -14.91 1.05 -23.23
C ARG A 55 -15.03 0.62 -21.76
N ASN A 56 -15.82 -0.42 -21.48
CA ASN A 56 -15.95 -0.97 -20.14
C ASN A 56 -14.63 -1.60 -19.67
N HIS A 57 -13.96 -2.39 -20.51
CA HIS A 57 -12.63 -2.93 -20.23
C HIS A 57 -11.61 -1.81 -19.92
N GLN A 58 -11.52 -0.78 -20.78
CA GLN A 58 -10.60 0.34 -20.57
C GLN A 58 -10.90 1.13 -19.28
N ARG A 59 -12.16 1.18 -18.85
CA ARG A 59 -12.53 1.80 -17.57
C ARG A 59 -12.08 0.95 -16.39
N ALA A 60 -12.36 -0.35 -16.42
CA ALA A 60 -11.95 -1.27 -15.36
C ALA A 60 -10.42 -1.32 -15.23
N ALA A 61 -9.69 -1.38 -16.34
CA ALA A 61 -8.23 -1.34 -16.35
C ALA A 61 -7.67 -0.07 -15.69
N ARG A 62 -8.27 1.11 -15.96
CA ARG A 62 -7.88 2.36 -15.29
C ARG A 62 -8.15 2.34 -13.79
N HIS A 63 -9.22 1.67 -13.33
CA HIS A 63 -9.49 1.53 -11.90
C HIS A 63 -8.41 0.68 -11.22
N VAL A 64 -7.94 -0.40 -11.86
CA VAL A 64 -6.82 -1.22 -11.38
C VAL A 64 -5.53 -0.41 -11.30
N GLU A 65 -5.22 0.39 -12.33
CA GLU A 65 -4.01 1.22 -12.35
C GLU A 65 -3.99 2.24 -11.20
N VAL A 66 -5.11 2.92 -10.95
CA VAL A 66 -5.21 3.91 -9.87
C VAL A 66 -5.05 3.27 -8.49
N ILE A 67 -5.70 2.13 -8.24
CA ILE A 67 -5.61 1.47 -6.94
C ILE A 67 -4.22 0.84 -6.72
N ASP A 68 -3.58 0.32 -7.77
CA ASP A 68 -2.20 -0.19 -7.69
C ASP A 68 -1.19 0.93 -7.38
N GLN A 69 -1.39 2.11 -7.98
CA GLN A 69 -0.57 3.28 -7.67
C GLN A 69 -0.72 3.71 -6.20
N GLN A 70 -1.95 3.76 -5.69
CA GLN A 70 -2.20 4.09 -4.28
C GLN A 70 -1.59 3.04 -3.34
N ARG A 71 -1.80 1.75 -3.64
CA ARG A 71 -1.21 0.62 -2.93
C ARG A 71 0.32 0.74 -2.85
N SER A 72 0.96 1.04 -3.97
CA SER A 72 2.41 1.22 -4.05
C SER A 72 2.90 2.38 -3.18
N GLN A 73 2.21 3.53 -3.20
CA GLN A 73 2.54 4.68 -2.34
C GLN A 73 2.45 4.35 -0.84
N VAL A 74 1.44 3.56 -0.45
CA VAL A 74 1.27 3.11 0.94
C VAL A 74 2.37 2.12 1.34
N ALA A 75 2.74 1.19 0.46
CA ALA A 75 3.84 0.27 0.67
C ALA A 75 5.20 1.00 0.82
N ASP A 76 5.47 2.00 -0.03
CA ASP A 76 6.68 2.82 0.07
C ASP A 76 6.74 3.58 1.40
N ARG A 77 5.59 4.15 1.83
CA ARG A 77 5.47 4.83 3.12
C ARG A 77 5.74 3.88 4.28
N LEU A 78 5.23 2.64 4.21
CA LEU A 78 5.51 1.62 5.22
C LEU A 78 7.01 1.35 5.33
N GLY A 79 7.68 1.10 4.21
CA GLY A 79 9.13 0.86 4.18
C GLY A 79 9.93 2.03 4.74
N GLN A 80 9.53 3.28 4.48
CA GLN A 80 10.16 4.45 5.09
C GLN A 80 9.98 4.52 6.61
N LEU A 81 8.81 4.14 7.13
CA LEU A 81 8.55 4.12 8.58
C LEU A 81 9.35 3.01 9.26
N GLU A 82 9.42 1.83 8.65
CA GLU A 82 10.23 0.70 9.13
C GLU A 82 11.72 1.08 9.16
N GLY A 83 12.26 1.65 8.08
CA GLY A 83 13.66 2.12 8.07
C GLY A 83 13.95 3.21 9.10
N ARG A 84 12.99 4.10 9.41
CA ARG A 84 13.12 5.06 10.51
C ARG A 84 13.09 4.39 11.88
N GLN A 85 12.33 3.30 12.05
CA GLN A 85 12.28 2.53 13.29
C GLN A 85 13.65 1.89 13.55
N ASP A 86 14.21 1.23 12.55
CA ASP A 86 15.52 0.57 12.63
C ASP A 86 16.62 1.57 13.01
N ALA A 87 16.69 2.71 12.32
CA ALA A 87 17.66 3.75 12.64
C ALA A 87 17.54 4.30 14.08
N LEU A 88 16.33 4.39 14.63
CA LEU A 88 16.11 4.80 16.01
C LEU A 88 16.55 3.71 17.01
N LEU A 89 16.28 2.43 16.69
CA LEU A 89 16.70 1.29 17.51
C LEU A 89 18.22 1.14 17.54
N ASP A 90 18.90 1.34 16.42
CA ASP A 90 20.36 1.35 16.33
C ASP A 90 20.95 2.46 17.21
N GLN A 91 20.42 3.69 17.11
CA GLN A 91 20.88 4.80 17.94
C GLN A 91 20.71 4.55 19.45
N ILE A 92 19.61 3.92 19.86
CA ILE A 92 19.41 3.54 21.27
C ILE A 92 20.41 2.47 21.68
N SER A 93 20.62 1.46 20.85
CA SER A 93 21.54 0.35 21.10
C SER A 93 22.98 0.82 21.25
N GLU A 94 23.44 1.72 20.37
CA GLU A 94 24.77 2.35 20.45
C GLU A 94 24.99 3.15 21.73
N ARG A 95 23.96 3.87 22.20
CA ARG A 95 24.03 4.68 23.43
C ARG A 95 23.93 3.87 24.72
N SER A 96 23.46 2.64 24.62
CA SER A 96 23.29 1.73 25.76
C SER A 96 24.54 0.87 26.04
N ARG A 97 25.52 0.89 25.13
CA ARG A 97 26.87 0.33 25.32
C ARG A 97 27.77 1.33 26.03
#